data_AF-V5I7U1-F1
#
_entry.id   AF-V5I7U1-F1
#
_cell.length_a   1.000
_cell.length_b   1.000
_cell.length_c   1.000
_cell.angle_alpha   90.00
_cell.angle_beta   90.00
_cell.angle_gamma   90.00
#
_symmetry.space_group_name_H-M   'P 1'
#
loop_
_entity.id
_entity.type
_entity.pdbx_description
1 polymer ?
#
loop_
_entity_poly.entity_id
_entity_poly.type
_entity_poly.pdbx_seq_one_letter_code
_entity_poly.pdbx_strand_id
1 'polypeptide(L)'
;WFTQKRQENVPISGSILQEKASEMGSKIENTEFKCSRSWVERFKKRHNISSGKIVGESASVNMNVVNDWLNNVWPRILHNYEYKDIFNADETDLFYKLTPDTTLKFVGENCAGGKLSKVRLTVLVAANMFGTEKRKLLVIGKSANPRCFKNKILPVKYRANSKAWMTSDIFRTELREWDEELKLRNRKIVLLVDNCPAHPDVELEQIKLVFMPPNTSSKLQPMDQGVIHSLKCHYRKILLMKMLEAIEKNKIF
;
A
#
# COMPACT_ATOMS: atom_id res chain seq x y z
N TRP A 1 -31.36 0.52 12.32
CA TRP A 1 -30.94 1.17 11.06
C TRP A 1 -29.44 1.11 10.82
N PHE A 2 -28.59 1.71 11.67
CA PHE A 2 -27.12 1.71 11.46
C PHE A 2 -26.56 0.29 11.22
N THR A 3 -26.90 -0.66 12.10
CA THR A 3 -26.48 -2.06 11.98
C THR A 3 -26.92 -2.70 10.66
N GLN A 4 -28.18 -2.50 10.25
CA GLN A 4 -28.72 -3.01 9.00
C GLN A 4 -27.94 -2.48 7.78
N LYS A 5 -27.68 -1.16 7.74
CA LYS A 5 -26.91 -0.58 6.63
C LYS A 5 -25.44 -1.00 6.64
N ARG A 6 -24.87 -1.29 7.81
CA ARG A 6 -23.53 -1.89 7.90
C ARG A 6 -23.50 -3.35 7.44
N GLN A 7 -24.55 -4.13 7.66
CA GLN A 7 -24.68 -5.49 7.10
C GLN A 7 -24.77 -5.48 5.57
N GLU A 8 -25.38 -4.46 4.98
CA GLU A 8 -25.40 -4.20 3.53
C GLU A 8 -24.08 -3.58 3.00
N ASN A 9 -23.03 -3.50 3.81
CA ASN A 9 -21.74 -2.86 3.48
C ASN A 9 -21.82 -1.37 3.10
N VAL A 10 -22.93 -0.68 3.40
CA VAL A 10 -23.10 0.75 3.07
C VAL A 10 -22.18 1.59 3.97
N PRO A 11 -21.38 2.51 3.42
CA PRO A 11 -20.54 3.39 4.21
C PRO A 11 -21.39 4.47 4.90
N ILE A 12 -21.34 4.51 6.23
CA ILE A 12 -22.11 5.46 7.04
C ILE A 12 -21.14 6.40 7.76
N SER A 13 -21.12 7.66 7.35
CA SER A 13 -20.37 8.73 8.03
C SER A 13 -21.15 9.29 9.23
N GLY A 14 -20.48 10.07 10.07
CA GLY A 14 -21.13 10.80 11.16
C GLY A 14 -22.20 11.77 10.67
N SER A 15 -22.02 12.39 9.50
CA SER A 15 -23.02 13.28 8.90
C SER A 15 -24.26 12.52 8.42
N ILE A 16 -24.10 11.36 7.77
CA ILE A 16 -25.22 10.51 7.37
C ILE A 16 -26.00 10.04 8.60
N LEU A 17 -25.29 9.66 9.67
CA LEU A 17 -25.91 9.24 10.92
C LEU A 17 -26.68 10.39 11.59
N GLN A 18 -26.16 11.61 11.52
CA GLN A 18 -26.82 12.82 12.03
C GLN A 18 -28.13 13.09 11.29
N GLU A 19 -28.11 13.12 9.96
CA GLU A 19 -29.31 13.37 9.15
C GLU A 19 -30.37 12.30 9.37
N LYS A 20 -29.95 11.02 9.41
CA LYS A 20 -30.91 9.93 9.66
C LYS A 20 -31.51 10.00 11.06
N ALA A 21 -30.73 10.39 12.07
CA ALA A 21 -31.22 10.58 13.42
C ALA A 21 -32.22 11.75 13.50
N SER A 22 -31.96 12.87 12.81
CA SER A 22 -32.92 13.97 12.69
C SER A 22 -34.23 13.50 12.06
N GLU A 23 -34.17 12.85 10.89
CA GLU A 23 -35.35 12.34 10.18
C GLU A 23 -36.19 11.37 11.02
N MET A 24 -35.53 10.45 11.75
CA MET A 24 -36.22 9.49 12.61
C MET A 24 -36.80 10.17 13.86
N GLY A 25 -36.05 11.08 14.47
CA GLY A 25 -36.52 11.82 15.64
C GLY A 25 -37.74 12.65 15.33
N SER A 26 -37.78 13.36 14.19
CA SER A 26 -38.95 14.17 13.82
C SER A 26 -40.20 13.32 13.59
N LYS A 27 -40.04 12.10 13.05
CA LYS A 27 -41.14 11.15 12.84
C LYS A 27 -41.67 10.54 14.15
N ILE A 28 -40.81 10.38 15.16
CA ILE A 28 -41.18 9.79 16.46
C ILE A 28 -41.78 10.86 17.38
N GLU A 29 -41.16 12.04 17.44
CA GLU A 29 -41.52 13.10 18.38
C GLU A 29 -42.61 14.03 17.83
N ASN A 30 -43.09 13.82 16.59
CA ASN A 30 -44.07 14.66 15.89
C ASN A 30 -43.75 16.17 15.96
N THR A 31 -42.45 16.48 16.04
CA THR A 31 -41.89 17.82 16.24
C THR A 31 -40.59 17.94 15.43
N GLU A 32 -40.10 19.16 15.24
CA GLU A 32 -38.92 19.44 14.41
C GLU A 32 -37.61 19.08 15.15
N PHE A 33 -37.39 17.79 15.41
CA PHE A 33 -36.16 17.31 16.03
C PHE A 33 -34.96 17.48 15.09
N LYS A 34 -33.91 18.16 15.56
CA LYS A 34 -32.63 18.29 14.85
C LYS A 34 -31.50 17.66 15.65
N CYS A 35 -30.96 16.56 15.12
CA CYS A 35 -29.84 15.87 15.75
C CYS A 35 -28.59 16.76 15.74
N SER A 36 -27.99 16.97 16.92
CA SER A 36 -26.74 17.71 17.04
C SER A 36 -25.52 16.81 16.80
N ARG A 37 -24.37 17.42 16.48
CA ARG A 37 -23.09 16.71 16.38
C ARG A 37 -22.70 16.02 17.69
N SER A 38 -22.98 16.66 18.82
CA SER A 38 -22.73 16.11 20.15
C SER A 38 -23.56 14.86 20.44
N TRP A 39 -24.80 14.79 19.93
CA TRP A 39 -25.62 13.58 20.02
C TRP A 39 -24.95 12.42 19.28
N VAL A 40 -24.45 12.64 18.07
CA VAL A 40 -23.76 11.62 17.26
C VAL A 40 -22.51 11.09 17.95
N GLU A 41 -21.68 11.96 18.54
CA GLU A 41 -20.49 11.50 19.27
C GLU A 41 -20.85 10.70 20.53
N ARG A 42 -21.88 11.09 21.27
CA ARG A 42 -22.38 10.33 22.42
C ARG A 42 -22.99 8.99 22.01
N PHE A 43 -23.74 8.96 20.90
CA PHE A 43 -24.30 7.73 20.33
C PHE A 43 -23.18 6.75 19.94
N LYS A 44 -22.16 7.24 19.22
CA LYS A 44 -20.99 6.45 18.85
C LYS A 44 -20.29 5.87 20.09
N LYS A 45 -20.07 6.69 21.12
CA LYS A 45 -19.45 6.25 22.37
C LYS A 45 -20.30 5.19 23.09
N ARG A 46 -21.62 5.41 23.18
CA ARG A 46 -22.57 4.48 23.84
C ARG A 46 -22.62 3.11 23.16
N HIS A 47 -22.55 3.09 21.83
CA HIS A 47 -22.65 1.85 21.05
C HIS A 47 -21.30 1.32 20.55
N ASN A 48 -20.19 1.83 21.11
CA ASN A 48 -18.82 1.44 20.75
C ASN A 48 -18.53 1.51 19.23
N ILE A 49 -19.02 2.56 18.57
CA ILE A 49 -18.84 2.79 17.13
C ILE A 49 -17.63 3.72 16.95
N SER A 50 -16.60 3.23 16.27
CA SER A 50 -15.42 4.01 15.88
C SER A 50 -15.38 4.23 14.37
N SER A 51 -14.68 5.28 13.94
CA SER A 51 -14.43 5.54 12.52
C SER A 51 -13.35 4.58 12.02
N GLY A 52 -13.66 3.77 11.00
CA GLY A 52 -12.70 2.95 10.28
C GLY A 52 -12.46 3.47 8.86
N LYS A 53 -11.28 3.23 8.31
CA LYS A 53 -11.01 3.47 6.89
C LYS A 53 -11.63 2.34 6.08
N ILE A 54 -12.43 2.66 5.06
CA ILE A 54 -13.00 1.66 4.16
C ILE A 54 -11.86 1.11 3.30
N VAL A 55 -11.62 -0.20 3.38
CA VAL A 55 -10.69 -0.93 2.52
C VAL A 55 -11.57 -1.62 1.47
N GLY A 56 -11.65 -1.03 0.26
CA GLY A 56 -12.63 -1.45 -0.75
C GLY A 56 -12.46 -2.88 -1.26
N GLU A 57 -11.22 -3.38 -1.32
CA GLU A 57 -10.91 -4.67 -1.92
C GLU A 57 -11.11 -5.86 -0.97
N SER A 58 -11.18 -5.65 0.34
CA SER A 58 -11.23 -6.74 1.31
C SER A 58 -12.61 -7.39 1.43
N ALA A 59 -13.68 -6.68 1.05
CA ALA A 59 -15.06 -7.16 1.11
C ALA A 59 -15.48 -8.01 -0.09
N SER A 60 -14.78 -7.90 -1.23
CA SER A 60 -15.05 -8.65 -2.46
C SER A 60 -14.22 -9.91 -2.63
N VAL A 61 -13.33 -10.22 -1.67
CA VAL A 61 -12.44 -11.38 -1.77
C VAL A 61 -13.24 -12.67 -1.61
N ASN A 62 -13.13 -13.56 -2.59
CA ASN A 62 -13.69 -14.90 -2.48
C ASN A 62 -12.84 -15.74 -1.51
N MET A 63 -13.32 -15.89 -0.27
CA MET A 63 -12.61 -16.66 0.75
C MET A 63 -12.45 -18.14 0.40
N ASN A 64 -13.31 -18.72 -0.44
CA ASN A 64 -13.12 -20.10 -0.89
C ASN A 64 -11.85 -20.24 -1.74
N VAL A 65 -11.57 -19.26 -2.61
CA VAL A 65 -10.34 -19.23 -3.43
C VAL A 65 -9.11 -19.04 -2.56
N VAL A 66 -9.19 -18.17 -1.56
CA VAL A 66 -8.11 -17.96 -0.58
C VAL A 66 -7.83 -19.24 0.21
N ASN A 67 -8.87 -19.88 0.74
CA ASN A 67 -8.76 -21.11 1.51
C ASN A 67 -8.26 -22.28 0.66
N ASP A 68 -8.73 -22.40 -0.58
CA ASP A 68 -8.24 -23.40 -1.53
C ASP A 68 -6.74 -23.25 -1.77
N TRP A 69 -6.28 -22.02 -2.03
CA TRP A 69 -4.85 -21.75 -2.20
C TRP A 69 -4.03 -22.10 -0.95
N LEU A 70 -4.51 -21.70 0.23
CA LEU A 70 -3.84 -21.97 1.51
C LEU A 70 -3.82 -23.46 1.88
N ASN A 71 -4.82 -24.24 1.45
CA ASN A 71 -4.92 -25.65 1.78
C ASN A 71 -4.25 -26.56 0.73
N ASN A 72 -4.21 -26.14 -0.54
CA ASN A 72 -3.80 -27.01 -1.65
C ASN A 72 -2.50 -26.58 -2.33
N VAL A 73 -2.18 -25.28 -2.38
CA VAL A 73 -0.98 -24.75 -3.04
C VAL A 73 0.12 -24.43 -2.04
N TRP A 74 -0.23 -23.68 -0.98
CA TRP A 74 0.72 -23.21 0.02
C TRP A 74 1.51 -24.34 0.71
N PRO A 75 0.89 -25.46 1.15
CA PRO A 75 1.65 -26.53 1.83
C PRO A 75 2.67 -27.20 0.91
N ARG A 76 2.39 -27.26 -0.40
CA ARG A 76 3.33 -27.81 -1.39
C ARG A 76 4.57 -26.93 -1.55
N ILE A 77 4.38 -25.61 -1.48
CA ILE A 77 5.49 -24.65 -1.49
C ILE A 77 6.36 -24.84 -0.25
N LEU A 78 5.74 -24.92 0.93
CA LEU A 78 6.47 -25.15 2.19
C LEU A 78 7.22 -26.49 2.23
N HIS A 79 6.69 -27.51 1.55
CA HIS A 79 7.35 -28.81 1.45
C HIS A 79 8.57 -28.78 0.51
N ASN A 80 8.50 -28.02 -0.57
CA ASN A 80 9.52 -28.05 -1.64
C ASN A 80 10.63 -27.02 -1.48
N TYR A 81 10.45 -26.01 -0.62
CA TYR A 81 11.41 -24.91 -0.43
C TYR A 81 11.65 -24.64 1.05
N GLU A 82 12.91 -24.38 1.42
CA GLU A 82 13.23 -23.83 2.73
C GLU A 82 12.66 -22.40 2.86
N TYR A 83 12.26 -21.98 4.06
CA TYR A 83 11.67 -20.65 4.26
C TYR A 83 12.58 -19.49 3.84
N LYS A 84 13.91 -19.67 3.92
CA LYS A 84 14.87 -18.67 3.43
C LYS A 84 14.83 -18.48 1.90
N ASP A 85 14.28 -19.46 1.17
CA ASP A 85 14.18 -19.53 -0.30
C ASP A 85 12.76 -19.27 -0.81
N ILE A 86 11.82 -18.93 0.08
CA ILE A 86 10.49 -18.46 -0.27
C ILE A 86 10.50 -16.94 -0.25
N PHE A 87 10.40 -16.33 -1.42
CA PHE A 87 10.33 -14.89 -1.59
C PHE A 87 8.92 -14.46 -1.95
N ASN A 88 8.61 -13.23 -1.55
CA ASN A 88 7.46 -12.52 -2.04
C ASN A 88 7.90 -11.16 -2.58
N ALA A 89 7.22 -10.67 -3.60
CA ALA A 89 7.46 -9.35 -4.17
C ALA A 89 6.14 -8.65 -4.50
N ASP A 90 6.18 -7.32 -4.42
CA ASP A 90 5.05 -6.47 -4.73
C ASP A 90 5.48 -5.02 -4.99
N GLU A 91 4.67 -4.32 -5.78
CA GLU A 91 4.90 -2.92 -6.12
C GLU A 91 4.17 -1.98 -5.17
N THR A 92 4.75 -0.80 -4.98
CA THR A 92 4.06 0.27 -4.29
C THR A 92 4.35 1.64 -4.85
N ASP A 93 3.33 2.50 -4.85
CA ASP A 93 3.48 3.91 -5.18
C ASP A 93 4.11 4.67 -3.99
N LEU A 94 5.22 5.36 -4.25
CA LEU A 94 5.90 6.24 -3.32
C LEU A 94 5.79 7.70 -3.76
N PHE A 95 5.03 8.50 -2.99
CA PHE A 95 4.96 9.95 -3.18
C PHE A 95 6.15 10.64 -2.54
N TYR A 96 7.27 10.64 -3.24
CA TYR A 96 8.58 11.02 -2.69
C TYR A 96 8.73 12.52 -2.36
N LYS A 97 7.80 13.36 -2.83
CA LYS A 97 7.74 14.81 -2.52
C LYS A 97 6.55 15.19 -1.65
N LEU A 98 5.84 14.23 -1.07
CA LEU A 98 4.63 14.53 -0.31
C LEU A 98 5.00 15.09 1.06
N THR A 99 4.82 16.39 1.23
CA THR A 99 4.92 17.09 2.52
C THR A 99 3.71 16.77 3.41
N PRO A 100 3.77 17.08 4.72
CA PRO A 100 2.59 17.05 5.58
C PRO A 100 1.40 17.77 4.95
N ASP A 101 0.23 17.14 5.09
CA ASP A 101 -1.07 17.60 4.62
C ASP A 101 -1.84 18.40 5.68
N THR A 102 -1.25 18.53 6.88
CA THR A 102 -1.76 19.33 7.99
C THR A 102 -0.61 20.12 8.63
N THR A 103 -0.85 21.40 8.97
CA THR A 103 0.07 22.21 9.78
C THR A 103 -0.63 22.66 11.06
N LEU A 104 0.15 22.88 12.12
CA LEU A 104 -0.33 23.61 13.29
C LEU A 104 -0.44 25.09 12.91
N LYS A 105 -1.46 25.77 13.43
CA LYS A 105 -1.71 27.20 13.22
C LYS A 105 -2.18 27.84 14.52
N PHE A 106 -1.95 29.14 14.68
CA PHE A 106 -2.52 29.85 15.80
C PHE A 106 -4.04 30.03 15.64
N VAL A 107 -4.73 30.18 16.76
CA VAL A 107 -6.19 30.41 16.77
C VAL A 107 -6.46 31.75 16.08
N GLY A 108 -7.32 31.73 15.05
CA GLY A 108 -7.66 32.92 14.24
C GLY A 108 -6.86 33.04 12.95
N GLU A 109 -5.80 32.25 12.73
CA GLU A 109 -5.05 32.28 11.48
C GLU A 109 -5.75 31.49 10.37
N ASN A 110 -5.71 32.04 9.16
CA ASN A 110 -6.08 31.30 7.96
C ASN A 110 -4.92 30.39 7.56
N CYS A 111 -5.24 29.12 7.33
CA CYS A 111 -4.26 28.13 6.92
C CYS A 111 -4.20 28.14 5.39
N ALA A 112 -3.22 28.83 4.82
CA ALA A 112 -2.94 28.78 3.39
C ALA A 112 -1.74 27.84 3.14
N GLY A 113 -2.01 26.68 2.53
CA GLY A 113 -1.00 25.70 2.15
C GLY A 113 -0.82 25.62 0.64
N GLY A 114 0.38 25.26 0.19
CA GLY A 114 0.64 24.93 -1.21
C GLY A 114 -0.01 23.60 -1.65
N LYS A 115 -0.16 23.40 -2.96
CA LYS A 115 -0.69 22.13 -3.52
C LYS A 115 0.25 20.98 -3.18
N LEU A 116 -0.27 19.94 -2.53
CA LEU A 116 0.49 18.71 -2.25
C LEU A 116 1.06 18.12 -3.54
N SER A 117 2.37 17.86 -3.54
CA SER A 117 3.05 17.23 -4.65
C SER A 117 2.62 15.77 -4.77
N LYS A 118 1.86 15.46 -5.82
CA LYS A 118 1.41 14.09 -6.15
C LYS A 118 2.40 13.36 -7.06
N VAL A 119 3.66 13.80 -7.11
CA VAL A 119 4.68 13.14 -7.93
C VAL A 119 5.03 11.81 -7.27
N ARG A 120 4.81 10.72 -8.00
CA ARG A 120 5.03 9.34 -7.55
C ARG A 120 6.17 8.67 -8.29
N LEU A 121 6.75 7.68 -7.64
CA LEU A 121 7.59 6.63 -8.20
C LEU A 121 6.92 5.29 -7.88
N THR A 122 7.09 4.28 -8.72
CA THR A 122 6.77 2.90 -8.35
C THR A 122 8.02 2.25 -7.77
N VAL A 123 7.87 1.51 -6.68
CA VAL A 123 8.96 0.78 -6.02
C VAL A 123 8.56 -0.68 -5.92
N LEU A 124 9.32 -1.57 -6.54
CA LEU A 124 9.22 -3.00 -6.32
C LEU A 124 10.04 -3.36 -5.09
N VAL A 125 9.39 -3.99 -4.12
CA VAL A 125 9.99 -4.55 -2.90
C VAL A 125 9.95 -6.06 -2.99
N ALA A 126 11.01 -6.73 -2.54
CA ALA A 126 11.02 -8.18 -2.41
C ALA A 126 11.87 -8.62 -1.22
N ALA A 127 11.42 -9.64 -0.49
CA ALA A 127 12.14 -10.23 0.63
C ALA A 127 11.77 -11.70 0.80
N ASN A 128 12.66 -12.45 1.44
CA ASN A 128 12.35 -13.82 1.82
C ASN A 128 11.41 -13.89 3.03
N MET A 129 10.86 -15.07 3.29
CA MET A 129 9.89 -15.31 4.36
C MET A 129 10.43 -14.96 5.74
N PHE A 130 11.73 -15.14 5.98
CA PHE A 130 12.38 -14.73 7.23
C PHE A 130 12.64 -13.22 7.35
N GLY A 131 12.57 -12.46 6.26
CA GLY A 131 12.95 -11.05 6.20
C GLY A 131 14.46 -10.78 6.37
N THR A 132 15.28 -11.83 6.37
CA THR A 132 16.74 -11.77 6.49
C THR A 132 17.40 -11.35 5.19
N GLU A 133 16.80 -11.72 4.06
CA GLU A 133 17.25 -11.30 2.73
C GLU A 133 16.22 -10.38 2.10
N LYS A 134 16.65 -9.18 1.75
CA LYS A 134 15.84 -8.16 1.06
C LYS A 134 16.50 -7.86 -0.27
N ARG A 135 15.75 -7.91 -1.36
CA ARG A 135 16.25 -7.50 -2.66
C ARG A 135 16.50 -6.00 -2.69
N LYS A 136 17.48 -5.61 -3.49
CA LYS A 136 17.73 -4.20 -3.77
C LYS A 136 16.47 -3.61 -4.40
N LEU A 137 15.98 -2.48 -3.86
CA LEU A 137 14.78 -1.84 -4.37
C LEU A 137 14.94 -1.51 -5.86
N LEU A 138 13.93 -1.85 -6.65
CA LEU A 138 13.79 -1.38 -8.02
C LEU A 138 12.83 -0.18 -8.02
N VAL A 139 13.35 0.98 -8.40
CA VAL A 139 12.60 2.24 -8.46
C VAL A 139 12.33 2.60 -9.90
N ILE A 140 11.07 2.86 -10.23
CA ILE A 140 10.61 3.23 -11.57
C ILE A 140 10.14 4.69 -11.54
N GLY A 141 10.80 5.53 -12.34
CA GLY A 141 10.39 6.91 -12.55
C GLY A 141 10.02 7.23 -13.99
N LYS A 142 9.67 8.49 -14.26
CA LYS A 142 9.26 8.94 -15.59
C LYS A 142 10.42 9.16 -16.57
N SER A 143 11.51 9.72 -16.08
CA SER A 143 12.66 10.11 -16.89
C SER A 143 13.77 9.07 -16.74
N ALA A 144 14.33 8.59 -17.84
CA ALA A 144 15.48 7.69 -17.81
C ALA A 144 16.70 8.31 -17.13
N ASN A 145 16.91 9.62 -17.35
CA ASN A 145 18.04 10.37 -16.81
C ASN A 145 17.56 11.66 -16.12
N PRO A 146 17.00 11.58 -14.90
CA PRO A 146 16.66 12.76 -14.12
C PRO A 146 17.90 13.62 -13.88
N ARG A 147 17.79 14.95 -14.00
CA ARG A 147 18.93 15.87 -13.77
C ARG A 147 19.57 15.68 -12.40
N CYS A 148 18.77 15.33 -11.38
CA CYS A 148 19.25 15.07 -10.02
C CYS A 148 20.13 13.81 -9.88
N PHE A 149 20.18 12.94 -10.90
CA PHE A 149 21.05 11.75 -10.89
C PHE A 149 22.42 12.01 -11.50
N LYS A 150 22.64 13.18 -12.12
CA LYS A 150 23.93 13.51 -12.72
C LYS A 150 25.02 13.42 -11.65
N ASN A 151 26.05 12.60 -11.93
CA ASN A 151 27.18 12.32 -11.04
C ASN A 151 26.78 11.72 -9.68
N LYS A 152 25.69 10.93 -9.62
CA LYS A 152 25.25 10.24 -8.42
C LYS A 152 25.28 8.72 -8.63
N ILE A 153 25.81 8.01 -7.65
CA ILE A 153 25.65 6.56 -7.53
C ILE A 153 24.39 6.32 -6.70
N LEU A 154 23.44 5.56 -7.26
CA LEU A 154 22.16 5.30 -6.60
C LEU A 154 22.26 4.04 -5.72
N PRO A 155 21.73 4.09 -4.49
CA PRO A 155 21.66 2.92 -3.61
C PRO A 155 20.56 1.91 -4.04
N VAL A 156 19.82 2.22 -5.11
CA VAL A 156 18.70 1.43 -5.64
C VAL A 156 18.95 1.07 -7.10
N LYS A 157 18.27 0.05 -7.62
CA LYS A 157 18.14 -0.13 -9.07
C LYS A 157 17.13 0.89 -9.59
N TYR A 158 17.42 1.49 -10.74
CA TYR A 158 16.52 2.46 -11.37
C TYR A 158 16.15 2.02 -12.79
N ARG A 159 14.87 2.15 -13.13
CA ARG A 159 14.33 2.02 -14.48
C ARG A 159 13.39 3.19 -14.75
N ALA A 160 13.06 3.41 -16.02
CA ALA A 160 12.14 4.47 -16.38
C ALA A 160 11.10 4.01 -17.39
N ASN A 161 9.90 4.55 -17.22
CA ASN A 161 8.77 4.41 -18.12
C ASN A 161 7.97 5.71 -18.05
N SER A 162 7.41 6.19 -19.16
CA SER A 162 6.63 7.45 -19.24
C SER A 162 5.54 7.59 -18.16
N LYS A 163 4.92 6.47 -17.75
CA LYS A 163 3.89 6.41 -16.71
C LYS A 163 4.44 6.23 -15.29
N ALA A 164 5.74 5.97 -15.15
CA ALA A 164 6.42 5.54 -13.93
C ALA A 164 5.78 4.31 -13.29
N TRP A 165 5.28 3.38 -14.11
CA TRP A 165 4.65 2.13 -13.69
C TRP A 165 5.50 0.92 -14.07
N MET A 166 5.31 -0.17 -13.34
CA MET A 166 5.79 -1.49 -13.75
C MET A 166 5.23 -1.86 -15.12
N THR A 167 6.05 -2.52 -15.93
CA THR A 167 5.66 -3.10 -17.21
C THR A 167 6.18 -4.52 -17.28
N SER A 168 5.55 -5.34 -18.13
CA SER A 168 5.98 -6.73 -18.38
C SER A 168 7.45 -6.84 -18.78
N ASP A 169 7.96 -5.87 -19.57
CA ASP A 169 9.37 -5.83 -19.98
C ASP A 169 10.31 -5.52 -18.81
N ILE A 170 9.96 -4.55 -17.97
CA ILE A 170 10.76 -4.19 -16.79
C ILE A 170 10.79 -5.37 -15.81
N PHE A 171 9.62 -5.97 -15.55
CA PHE A 171 9.49 -7.12 -14.67
C PHE A 171 10.29 -8.33 -15.18
N ARG A 172 10.13 -8.69 -16.46
CA ARG A 172 10.90 -9.78 -17.10
C ARG A 172 12.41 -9.54 -17.00
N THR A 173 12.85 -8.32 -17.24
CA THR A 173 14.28 -7.96 -17.17
C THR A 173 14.80 -8.13 -15.74
N GLU A 174 14.10 -7.62 -14.74
CA GLU A 174 14.51 -7.74 -13.34
C GLU A 174 14.55 -9.21 -12.87
N LEU A 175 13.57 -10.03 -13.27
CA LEU A 175 13.57 -11.45 -12.92
C LEU A 175 14.69 -12.23 -13.59
N ARG A 176 14.99 -11.96 -14.87
CA ARG A 176 16.12 -12.62 -15.56
C ARG A 176 17.47 -12.24 -14.94
N GLU A 177 17.67 -10.97 -14.60
CA GLU A 177 18.87 -10.53 -13.86
C GLU A 177 18.99 -11.27 -12.51
N TRP A 178 17.89 -11.41 -11.78
CA TRP A 178 17.88 -12.12 -10.51
C TRP A 178 18.12 -13.64 -10.69
N ASP A 179 17.57 -14.25 -11.74
CA ASP A 179 17.76 -15.67 -12.04
C ASP A 179 19.24 -15.98 -12.32
N GLU A 180 19.93 -15.14 -13.10
CA GLU A 180 21.37 -15.25 -13.33
C GLU A 180 22.20 -15.06 -12.05
N GLU A 181 21.84 -14.09 -11.20
CA GLU A 181 22.50 -13.93 -9.88
C GLU A 181 22.37 -15.19 -9.01
N LEU A 182 21.21 -15.86 -9.06
CA LEU A 182 20.95 -17.09 -8.34
C LEU A 182 21.66 -18.29 -8.95
N LYS A 183 21.79 -18.33 -10.28
CA LYS A 183 22.51 -19.37 -11.02
C LYS A 183 23.98 -19.38 -10.65
N LEU A 184 24.60 -18.21 -10.56
CA LEU A 184 25.98 -18.04 -10.07
C LEU A 184 26.17 -18.52 -8.63
N ARG A 185 25.10 -18.55 -7.83
CA ARG A 185 25.08 -19.04 -6.44
C ARG A 185 24.61 -20.48 -6.30
N ASN A 186 24.25 -21.14 -7.41
CA ASN A 186 23.63 -22.46 -7.44
C ASN A 186 22.45 -22.59 -6.47
N ARG A 187 21.55 -21.59 -6.46
CA ARG A 187 20.44 -21.50 -5.51
C ARG A 187 19.11 -21.38 -6.22
N LYS A 188 18.16 -22.25 -5.86
CA LYS A 188 16.79 -22.18 -6.35
C LYS A 188 15.87 -21.54 -5.32
N ILE A 189 14.94 -20.72 -5.78
CA ILE A 189 13.94 -20.06 -4.94
C ILE A 189 12.55 -20.18 -5.56
N VAL A 190 11.53 -19.89 -4.76
CA VAL A 190 10.18 -19.62 -5.24
C VAL A 190 9.86 -18.14 -5.01
N LEU A 191 9.29 -17.49 -6.01
CA LEU A 191 8.87 -16.10 -5.94
C LEU A 191 7.35 -16.00 -6.09
N LEU A 192 6.71 -15.49 -5.03
CA LEU A 192 5.28 -15.23 -4.97
C LEU A 192 4.99 -13.80 -5.39
N VAL A 193 4.11 -13.62 -6.37
CA VAL A 193 3.64 -12.32 -6.85
C VAL A 193 2.12 -12.32 -7.04
N ASP A 194 1.51 -11.14 -7.06
CA ASP A 194 0.11 -11.00 -7.42
C ASP A 194 -0.11 -11.24 -8.92
N ASN A 195 -1.36 -11.56 -9.27
CA ASN A 195 -1.74 -11.79 -10.66
C ASN A 195 -2.12 -10.47 -11.33
N CYS A 196 -1.09 -9.67 -11.61
CA CYS A 196 -1.18 -8.40 -12.30
C CYS A 196 -0.80 -8.57 -13.79
N PRO A 197 -1.45 -7.89 -14.75
CA PRO A 197 -1.05 -7.93 -16.16
C PRO A 197 0.41 -7.51 -16.43
N ALA A 198 1.01 -6.73 -15.53
CA ALA A 198 2.42 -6.36 -15.61
C ALA A 198 3.37 -7.50 -15.23
N HIS A 199 2.86 -8.60 -14.68
CA HIS A 199 3.60 -9.79 -14.28
C HIS A 199 3.30 -10.92 -15.27
N PRO A 200 3.94 -10.92 -16.46
CA PRO A 200 3.79 -12.02 -17.39
C PRO A 200 4.41 -13.29 -16.81
N ASP A 201 4.01 -14.44 -17.35
CA ASP A 201 4.81 -15.64 -17.14
C ASP A 201 6.20 -15.48 -17.77
N VAL A 202 7.22 -15.98 -17.07
CA VAL A 202 8.62 -15.89 -17.46
C VAL A 202 9.27 -17.23 -17.20
N GLU A 203 9.79 -17.84 -18.26
CA GLU A 203 10.63 -19.03 -18.15
C GLU A 203 11.97 -18.65 -17.50
N LEU A 204 12.26 -19.27 -16.36
CA LEU A 204 13.42 -19.04 -15.49
C LEU A 204 13.95 -20.39 -14.99
N GLU A 205 15.25 -20.50 -14.75
CA GLU A 205 15.88 -21.77 -14.36
C GLU A 205 15.95 -21.95 -12.83
N GLN A 206 16.20 -20.86 -12.11
CA GLN A 206 16.43 -20.86 -10.65
C GLN A 206 15.23 -20.34 -9.86
N ILE A 207 14.43 -19.46 -10.45
CA ILE A 207 13.23 -18.89 -9.83
C ILE A 207 12.00 -19.64 -10.32
N LYS A 208 11.30 -20.32 -9.40
CA LYS A 208 9.93 -20.75 -9.65
C LYS A 208 8.97 -19.58 -9.39
N LEU A 209 8.45 -18.98 -10.45
CA LEU A 209 7.43 -17.94 -10.34
C LEU A 209 6.07 -18.56 -10.03
N VAL A 210 5.38 -18.06 -9.00
CA VAL A 210 4.06 -18.50 -8.59
C VAL A 210 3.15 -17.29 -8.41
N PHE A 211 2.05 -17.30 -9.14
CA PHE A 211 1.03 -16.25 -9.07
C PHE A 211 -0.01 -16.58 -8.00
N MET A 212 -0.31 -15.61 -7.14
CA MET A 212 -1.44 -15.71 -6.24
C MET A 212 -2.76 -15.62 -7.03
N PRO A 213 -3.87 -16.17 -6.51
CA PRO A 213 -5.14 -16.10 -7.19
C PRO A 213 -5.59 -14.64 -7.43
N PRO A 214 -6.27 -14.33 -8.55
CA PRO A 214 -6.76 -12.99 -8.83
C PRO A 214 -7.64 -12.43 -7.69
N ASN A 215 -7.54 -11.12 -7.44
CA ASN A 215 -8.37 -10.40 -6.46
C ASN A 215 -8.24 -10.90 -5.01
N THR A 216 -7.09 -11.49 -4.64
CA THR A 216 -6.83 -11.98 -3.28
C THR A 216 -5.71 -11.23 -2.56
N SER A 217 -5.08 -10.23 -3.18
CA SER A 217 -3.90 -9.53 -2.65
C SER A 217 -4.13 -9.01 -1.22
N SER A 218 -5.30 -8.42 -0.93
CA SER A 218 -5.63 -7.92 0.41
C SER A 218 -5.63 -8.97 1.53
N LYS A 219 -5.62 -10.27 1.19
CA LYS A 219 -5.55 -11.40 2.14
C LYS A 219 -4.27 -12.22 1.98
N LEU A 220 -3.76 -12.38 0.77
CA LEU A 220 -2.66 -13.28 0.48
C LEU A 220 -1.31 -12.59 0.29
N GLN A 221 -1.25 -11.31 -0.11
CA GLN A 221 -0.02 -10.58 -0.45
C GLN A 221 0.76 -10.15 0.81
N PRO A 222 1.86 -10.83 1.19
CA PRO A 222 2.61 -10.53 2.41
C PRO A 222 3.24 -9.13 2.42
N MET A 223 3.73 -8.62 1.28
CA MET A 223 4.32 -7.27 1.21
C MET A 223 3.33 -6.17 1.64
N ASP A 224 2.05 -6.34 1.32
CA ASP A 224 0.97 -5.44 1.70
C ASP A 224 0.59 -5.53 3.19
N GLN A 225 0.96 -6.61 3.88
CA GLN A 225 0.59 -6.87 5.29
C GLN A 225 1.51 -6.18 6.30
N GLY A 226 2.24 -5.15 5.88
CA GLY A 226 2.98 -4.27 6.79
C GLY A 226 4.37 -3.88 6.31
N VAL A 227 4.99 -4.65 5.41
CA VAL A 227 6.33 -4.36 4.91
C VAL A 227 6.33 -3.06 4.11
N ILE A 228 5.44 -2.93 3.12
CA ILE A 228 5.26 -1.72 2.31
C ILE A 228 4.87 -0.54 3.21
N HIS A 229 3.95 -0.74 4.14
CA HIS A 229 3.53 0.31 5.08
C HIS A 229 4.72 0.82 5.90
N SER A 230 5.50 -0.09 6.48
CA SER A 230 6.69 0.23 7.27
C SER A 230 7.71 0.98 6.44
N LEU A 231 7.99 0.55 5.20
CA LEU A 231 8.88 1.25 4.28
C LEU A 231 8.43 2.70 4.05
N LYS A 232 7.13 2.93 3.77
CA LYS A 232 6.58 4.27 3.54
C LYS A 232 6.65 5.14 4.80
N CYS A 233 6.38 4.57 5.97
CA CYS A 233 6.50 5.28 7.25
C CYS A 233 7.94 5.71 7.52
N HIS A 234 8.92 4.82 7.32
CA HIS A 234 10.33 5.14 7.47
C HIS A 234 10.78 6.21 6.46
N TYR A 235 10.37 6.09 5.19
CA TYR A 235 10.65 7.10 4.18
C TYR A 235 10.11 8.48 4.58
N ARG A 236 8.84 8.54 5.02
CA ARG A 236 8.20 9.78 5.45
C ARG A 236 8.92 10.40 6.65
N LYS A 237 9.33 9.58 7.63
CA LYS A 237 10.14 10.06 8.76
C LYS A 237 11.44 10.71 8.29
N ILE A 238 12.19 10.06 7.40
CA ILE A 238 13.45 10.60 6.85
C ILE A 238 13.20 11.90 6.07
N LEU A 239 12.12 11.96 5.28
CA LEU A 239 11.75 13.15 4.53
C LEU A 239 11.51 14.34 5.47
N LEU A 240 10.78 14.13 6.57
CA LEU A 240 10.51 15.16 7.58
C LEU A 240 11.79 15.64 8.28
N MET A 241 12.71 14.74 8.61
CA MET A 241 13.99 15.14 9.21
C MET A 241 14.79 16.02 8.24
N LYS A 242 14.81 15.69 6.94
CA LYS A 242 15.48 16.53 5.93
C LYS A 242 14.80 17.88 5.73
N MET A 243 13.47 17.93 5.85
CA MET A 243 12.72 19.19 5.83
C MET A 243 13.12 20.07 7.01
N LEU A 244 13.19 19.50 8.21
CA LEU A 244 13.62 20.21 9.42
C LEU A 244 15.03 20.79 9.25
N GLU A 245 15.98 19.98 8.80
CA GLU A 245 17.35 20.46 8.55
C GLU A 245 17.42 21.59 7.51
N ALA A 246 16.55 21.57 6.49
CA ALA A 246 16.50 22.63 5.50
C ALA A 246 15.92 23.93 6.08
N ILE A 247 14.88 23.83 6.91
CA ILE A 247 14.29 24.95 7.64
C ILE A 247 15.33 25.60 8.55
N GLU A 248 16.05 24.81 9.36
CA GLU A 248 17.10 25.30 10.26
C GLU A 248 18.24 26.00 9.51
N LYS A 249 18.50 25.59 8.26
CA LYS A 249 19.54 26.17 7.39
C LYS A 249 19.02 27.30 6.49
N ASN A 250 17.77 27.75 6.66
CA ASN A 250 17.10 28.72 5.78
C ASN A 250 17.20 28.37 4.28
N LYS A 251 17.11 27.08 3.94
CA LYS A 251 17.12 26.59 2.57
C LYS A 251 15.70 26.22 2.14
N ILE A 252 15.37 26.50 0.88
CA ILE A 252 14.14 26.01 0.26
C ILE A 252 14.25 24.49 0.11
N PHE A 253 13.25 23.77 0.63
CA PHE A 253 13.14 22.31 0.55
C PHE A 253 12.36 21.87 -0.70
#